data_AF-A0A068U4Q0-F1
#
_entry.id   AF-A0A068U4Q0-F1
#
_cell.length_a   1.000
_cell.length_b   1.000
_cell.length_c   1.000
_cell.angle_alpha   90.00
_cell.angle_beta   90.00
_cell.angle_gamma   90.00
#
_symmetry.space_group_name_H-M   'P 1'
#
loop_
_entity.id
_entity.type
_entity.pdbx_description
1 polymer ?
#
loop_
_entity_poly.entity_id
_entity_poly.type
_entity_poly.pdbx_seq_one_letter_code
_entity_poly.pdbx_strand_id
1 'polypeptide(L)'
;MEGMFDLEMALSMTTMEENYIQTKLFEAKTLNQNQLSEMPMVEAVGDCIICMEDFEPGVGGKKVPCGHVFHSSCIAQWLSDHNSCPLCRSTVLTAT
;
A
#
# COMPACT_ATOMS: atom_id res chain seq x y z
N MET A 1 13.47 -31.92 38.13
CA MET A 1 13.38 -30.47 37.90
C MET A 1 13.27 -30.28 36.40
N GLU A 2 12.16 -30.70 35.82
CA GLU A 2 11.99 -30.79 34.37
C GLU A 2 10.55 -30.34 34.09
N GLY A 3 10.37 -29.25 33.35
CA GLY A 3 9.02 -28.74 33.05
C GLY A 3 8.95 -27.27 32.65
N MET A 4 9.99 -26.72 32.01
CA MET A 4 9.96 -25.33 31.54
C MET A 4 10.62 -25.18 30.16
N PHE A 5 10.32 -26.09 29.22
CA PHE A 5 10.84 -26.00 27.85
C PHE A 5 9.78 -26.19 26.74
N ASP A 6 8.49 -26.24 27.08
CA ASP A 6 7.43 -26.39 26.05
C ASP A 6 6.87 -25.05 25.53
N LEU A 7 7.10 -23.95 26.25
CA LEU A 7 6.60 -22.62 25.84
C LEU A 7 7.57 -21.89 24.89
N GLU A 8 8.89 -22.11 24.98
CA GLU A 8 9.85 -21.44 24.07
C GLU A 8 9.85 -22.06 22.66
N MET A 9 9.61 -23.37 22.56
CA MET A 9 9.45 -24.06 21.27
C MET A 9 8.20 -23.55 20.55
N ALA A 10 7.07 -23.42 21.26
CA ALA A 10 5.83 -22.86 20.71
C ALA A 10 6.00 -21.40 20.28
N LEU A 11 6.68 -20.56 21.07
CA LEU A 11 7.01 -19.17 20.70
C LEU A 11 7.98 -19.10 19.50
N SER A 12 8.91 -20.05 19.35
CA SER A 12 9.79 -20.13 18.18
C SER A 12 9.03 -20.54 16.90
N MET A 13 8.02 -21.40 17.02
CA MET A 13 7.17 -21.82 15.90
C MET A 13 6.25 -20.69 15.44
N THR A 14 5.69 -19.90 16.38
CA THR A 14 4.90 -18.72 16.01
C THR A 14 5.76 -17.62 15.39
N THR A 15 6.98 -17.38 15.90
CA THR A 15 7.87 -16.37 15.29
C THR A 15 8.31 -16.74 13.87
N MET A 16 8.46 -18.03 13.54
CA MET A 16 8.74 -18.44 12.16
C MET A 16 7.57 -18.16 11.21
N GLU A 17 6.33 -18.45 11.62
CA GLU A 17 5.13 -18.11 10.84
C GLU A 17 4.92 -16.60 10.73
N GLU A 18 5.13 -15.85 11.82
CA GLU A 18 5.08 -14.39 11.84
C GLU A 18 6.15 -13.79 10.91
N ASN A 19 7.40 -14.26 10.96
CA ASN A 19 8.48 -13.79 10.09
C ASN A 19 8.21 -14.09 8.61
N TYR A 20 7.60 -15.24 8.29
CA TYR A 20 7.19 -15.58 6.93
C TYR A 20 6.10 -14.61 6.42
N ILE A 21 5.07 -14.34 7.23
CA ILE A 21 4.02 -13.38 6.90
C ILE A 21 4.60 -11.97 6.74
N GLN A 22 5.48 -11.53 7.64
CA GLN A 22 6.15 -10.22 7.54
C GLN A 22 6.95 -10.09 6.24
N THR A 23 7.71 -11.13 5.87
CA THR A 23 8.49 -11.14 4.62
C THR A 23 7.59 -11.06 3.39
N LYS A 24 6.51 -11.84 3.35
CA LYS A 24 5.55 -11.84 2.24
C LYS A 24 4.80 -10.51 2.10
N LEU A 25 4.43 -9.89 3.22
CA LEU A 25 3.82 -8.56 3.22
C LEU A 25 4.79 -7.48 2.74
N PHE A 26 6.07 -7.56 3.12
CA PHE A 26 7.11 -6.65 2.65
C PHE A 26 7.34 -6.76 1.13
N GLU A 27 7.40 -7.98 0.60
CA GLU A 27 7.48 -8.24 -0.85
C GLU A 27 6.27 -7.66 -1.60
N ALA A 28 5.05 -7.85 -1.09
CA ALA A 28 3.84 -7.28 -1.70
C ALA A 28 3.82 -5.74 -1.66
N LYS A 29 4.24 -5.14 -0.52
CA LYS A 29 4.32 -3.68 -0.38
C LYS A 29 5.31 -3.06 -1.36
N THR A 30 6.47 -3.67 -1.53
CA THR A 30 7.51 -3.19 -2.46
C THR A 30 7.06 -3.26 -3.91
N LEU A 31 6.35 -4.33 -4.32
CA LEU A 31 5.76 -4.44 -5.65
C LEU A 31 4.80 -3.26 -5.94
N ASN A 32 3.87 -3.01 -5.01
CA ASN A 32 2.87 -1.96 -5.16
C ASN A 32 3.50 -0.56 -5.25
N GLN A 33 4.59 -0.34 -4.52
CA GLN A 33 5.31 0.94 -4.51
C GLN A 33 6.04 1.22 -5.83
N ASN A 34 6.61 0.19 -6.46
CA ASN A 34 7.26 0.32 -7.77
C ASN A 34 6.23 0.69 -8.86
N GLN A 35 5.09 0.02 -8.89
CA GLN A 35 4.04 0.30 -9.88
C GLN A 35 3.43 1.71 -9.71
N LEU A 36 3.33 2.23 -8.48
CA LEU A 36 2.86 3.60 -8.23
C LEU A 36 3.85 4.66 -8.76
N SER A 37 5.14 4.36 -8.72
CA SER A 37 6.19 5.29 -9.18
C SER A 37 6.05 5.59 -10.68
N GLU A 38 5.59 4.62 -11.47
CA GLU A 38 5.38 4.71 -12.92
C GLU A 38 4.12 5.49 -13.32
N MET A 39 3.17 5.68 -12.40
CA MET A 39 1.93 6.42 -12.70
C MET A 39 2.23 7.90 -13.01
N PRO A 40 1.57 8.51 -14.00
CA PRO A 40 1.84 9.89 -14.37
C PRO A 40 1.42 10.86 -13.28
N MET A 41 2.25 11.89 -13.07
CA MET A 41 1.92 13.05 -12.24
C MET A 41 1.19 14.06 -13.13
N VAL A 42 0.03 14.51 -12.70
CA VAL A 42 -0.81 15.46 -13.44
C VAL A 42 -1.22 16.61 -12.55
N GLU A 43 -1.32 17.80 -13.12
CA GLU A 43 -2.02 18.90 -12.46
C GLU A 43 -3.48 18.49 -12.23
N ALA A 44 -3.97 18.76 -11.03
CA ALA A 44 -5.34 18.46 -10.63
C ALA A 44 -5.92 19.69 -9.95
N VAL A 45 -7.23 19.87 -10.11
CA VAL A 45 -7.99 20.98 -9.52
C VAL A 45 -9.07 20.36 -8.64
N GLY A 46 -9.25 20.89 -7.43
CA GLY A 46 -10.17 20.39 -6.41
C GLY A 46 -9.45 19.61 -5.31
N ASP A 47 -10.19 18.72 -4.64
CA ASP A 47 -9.73 18.05 -3.42
C ASP A 47 -9.31 16.59 -3.67
N CYS A 48 -8.26 16.17 -2.96
CA CYS A 48 -7.93 14.75 -2.82
C CYS A 48 -8.93 14.10 -1.85
N ILE A 49 -9.78 13.19 -2.34
CA ILE A 49 -10.84 12.58 -1.52
C ILE A 49 -10.33 11.69 -0.37
N ILE A 50 -9.04 11.37 -0.34
CA ILE A 50 -8.43 10.58 0.74
C ILE A 50 -8.17 11.47 1.97
N CYS A 51 -7.54 12.64 1.78
CA CYS A 51 -7.22 13.57 2.86
C CYS A 51 -8.20 14.75 2.99
N MET A 52 -9.09 14.94 2.01
CA MET A 52 -10.03 16.05 1.90
C MET A 52 -9.36 17.43 1.84
N GLU A 53 -8.15 17.49 1.26
CA GLU A 53 -7.38 18.72 1.07
C GLU A 53 -7.20 19.01 -0.42
N ASP A 54 -7.14 20.31 -0.76
CA ASP A 54 -6.90 20.82 -2.11
C ASP A 54 -5.55 20.32 -2.67
N PHE A 55 -5.49 20.14 -3.99
CA PHE A 55 -4.22 19.89 -4.68
C PHE A 55 -3.34 21.14 -4.72
N GLU A 56 -2.08 20.99 -4.32
CA GLU A 56 -1.11 22.08 -4.41
C GLU A 56 -0.79 22.44 -5.88
N PRO A 57 -0.86 23.73 -6.24
CA PRO A 57 -0.54 24.18 -7.59
C PRO A 57 0.93 23.93 -7.91
N GLY A 58 1.20 23.32 -9.07
CA GLY A 58 2.55 22.95 -9.51
C GLY A 58 3.08 21.62 -8.95
N VAL A 59 2.40 21.01 -7.96
CA VAL A 59 2.69 19.66 -7.48
C VAL A 59 1.71 18.67 -8.11
N GLY A 60 0.40 18.96 -8.07
CA GLY A 60 -0.62 18.08 -8.62
C GLY A 60 -0.72 16.73 -7.90
N GLY A 61 -1.09 15.67 -8.63
CA GLY A 61 -1.32 14.34 -8.06
C GLY A 61 -1.02 13.19 -9.02
N LYS A 62 -1.03 11.97 -8.49
CA LYS A 62 -0.85 10.74 -9.26
C LYS A 62 -2.17 10.33 -9.89
N LYS A 63 -2.18 10.18 -11.21
CA LYS A 63 -3.33 9.69 -11.97
C LYS A 63 -3.27 8.17 -12.09
N VAL A 64 -4.23 7.49 -11.45
CA VAL A 64 -4.35 6.02 -11.52
C VAL A 64 -4.94 5.57 -12.88
N PRO A 65 -4.83 4.28 -13.27
CA PRO A 65 -5.25 3.81 -14.60
C PRO A 65 -6.71 4.07 -14.95
N CYS A 66 -7.61 4.10 -13.96
CA CYS A 66 -9.02 4.45 -14.16
C CYS A 66 -9.27 5.95 -14.38
N GLY A 67 -8.24 6.79 -14.29
CA GLY A 67 -8.28 8.23 -14.60
C GLY A 67 -8.43 9.17 -13.41
N HIS A 68 -8.71 8.65 -12.20
CA HIS A 68 -8.80 9.46 -10.98
C HIS A 68 -7.43 9.93 -10.48
N VAL A 69 -7.41 11.04 -9.75
CA VAL A 69 -6.19 11.68 -9.26
C VAL A 69 -6.21 11.81 -7.74
N PHE A 70 -5.07 11.57 -7.11
CA PHE A 70 -4.88 11.63 -5.66
C PHE A 70 -3.48 12.17 -5.34
N HIS A 71 -3.27 12.71 -4.13
CA HIS A 71 -1.91 13.04 -3.69
C HIS A 71 -1.04 11.79 -3.73
N SER A 72 0.22 11.95 -4.19
CA SER A 72 1.16 10.85 -4.37
C SER A 72 1.33 10.02 -3.08
N SER A 73 1.44 10.70 -1.93
CA SER A 73 1.50 10.08 -0.60
C SER A 73 0.20 9.36 -0.21
N CYS A 74 -0.95 9.99 -0.46
CA CYS A 74 -2.26 9.44 -0.12
C CYS A 74 -2.54 8.14 -0.87
N ILE A 75 -2.31 8.12 -2.19
CA ILE A 75 -2.52 6.90 -2.98
C ILE A 75 -1.46 5.84 -2.68
N ALA A 76 -0.22 6.23 -2.35
CA ALA A 76 0.80 5.28 -1.91
C ALA A 76 0.39 4.55 -0.64
N GLN A 77 -0.10 5.29 0.36
CA GLN A 77 -0.55 4.71 1.62
C GLN A 77 -1.76 3.79 1.40
N TRP A 78 -2.72 4.23 0.57
CA TRP A 78 -3.88 3.40 0.23
C TRP A 78 -3.50 2.11 -0.48
N LEU A 79 -2.60 2.17 -1.47
CA LEU A 79 -2.17 0.98 -2.21
C LEU A 79 -1.24 0.06 -1.42
N SER A 80 -0.88 0.45 -0.20
CA SER A 80 -0.09 -0.40 0.69
C SER A 80 -0.92 -1.54 1.30
N ASP A 81 -2.24 -1.36 1.41
CA ASP A 81 -3.19 -2.34 1.95
C ASP A 81 -4.26 -2.76 0.91
N HIS A 82 -4.41 -1.99 -0.17
CA HIS A 82 -5.42 -2.21 -1.21
C HIS A 82 -4.80 -2.18 -2.61
N ASN A 83 -5.49 -2.74 -3.61
CA ASN A 83 -5.06 -2.68 -5.01
C ASN A 83 -6.11 -2.02 -5.92
N SER A 84 -7.02 -1.23 -5.35
CA SER A 84 -8.16 -0.65 -6.05
C SER A 84 -8.26 0.85 -5.84
N CYS A 85 -8.95 1.53 -6.75
CA CYS A 85 -9.17 2.96 -6.69
C CYS A 85 -10.15 3.31 -5.55
N PRO A 86 -9.82 4.28 -4.67
CA PRO A 86 -10.73 4.70 -3.58
C PRO A 86 -12.09 5.24 -4.07
N LEU A 87 -12.15 5.78 -5.30
CA LEU A 87 -13.37 6.38 -5.87
C LEU A 87 -14.26 5.35 -6.57
N CYS A 88 -13.70 4.60 -7.52
CA CYS A 88 -14.49 3.73 -8.40
C CYS A 88 -14.24 2.23 -8.19
N ARG A 89 -13.35 1.85 -7.28
CA ARG A 89 -12.97 0.47 -6.96
C ARG A 89 -12.37 -0.34 -8.11
N SER A 90 -12.10 0.29 -9.26
CA SER A 90 -11.34 -0.34 -10.34
C SER A 90 -9.95 -0.73 -9.85
N THR A 91 -9.48 -1.92 -10.23
CA THR A 91 -8.13 -2.38 -9.91
C THR A 91 -7.09 -1.41 -10.46
N VAL A 92 -6.19 -0.97 -9.59
CA VAL A 92 -5.11 -0.03 -9.89
C VAL A 92 -3.82 -0.79 -10.19
N LEU A 93 -3.58 -1.90 -9.48
CA LEU A 93 -2.40 -2.74 -9.63
C LEU A 93 -2.82 -4.13 -10.09
N THR A 94 -2.44 -4.51 -11.30
CA THR A 94 -2.59 -5.86 -11.82
C THR A 94 -1.27 -6.60 -11.61
N ALA A 95 -1.28 -7.63 -10.76
CA ALA A 95 -0.18 -8.59 -10.72
C ALA A 95 -0.11 -9.29 -12.09
N THR A 96 0.91 -8.97 -12.87
CA THR A 96 1.20 -9.62 -14.15
C THR A 96 2.28 -10.66 -13.94
#